data_AF-A0A382R058-F1
#
_entry.id   AF-A0A382R058-F1
#
_cell.length_a   1.000
_cell.length_b   1.000
_cell.length_c   1.000
_cell.angle_alpha   90.00
_cell.angle_beta   90.00
_cell.angle_gamma   90.00
#
_symmetry.space_group_name_H-M   'P 1'
#
loop_
_entity.id
_entity.type
_entity.pdbx_description
1 polymer ?
#
loop_
_entity_poly.entity_id
_entity_poly.type
_entity_poly.pdbx_seq_one_letter_code
_entity_poly.pdbx_strand_id
1 'polypeptide(L)'
;MNRHEQAEELQKDWQNNPRWSNVKRTYGAEDVVRLRGSIQPECTYARRGAEKLWSLINGSSKKGYVNCMGAITAGQAMQQAKAGIEAIYLSGWQVAADGN
;
A
#
# COMPACT_ATOMS: atom_id res chain seq x y z
N MET A 1 -11.69 -16.59 16.08
CA MET A 1 -12.54 -15.93 15.08
C MET A 1 -12.79 -16.89 13.93
N ASN A 2 -14.04 -17.22 13.65
CA ASN A 2 -14.40 -18.10 12.54
C ASN A 2 -14.42 -17.31 11.21
N ARG A 3 -14.59 -18.00 10.06
CA ARG A 3 -14.56 -17.35 8.73
C ARG A 3 -15.69 -16.33 8.52
N HIS A 4 -16.86 -16.58 9.12
CA HIS A 4 -18.00 -15.68 9.01
C HIS A 4 -17.72 -14.36 9.76
N GLU A 5 -17.24 -14.44 11.00
CA GLU A 5 -16.81 -13.29 11.80
C GLU A 5 -15.72 -12.46 11.09
N GLN A 6 -14.74 -13.13 10.47
CA GLN A 6 -13.69 -12.45 9.68
C GLN A 6 -14.26 -11.69 8.47
N ALA A 7 -15.26 -12.25 7.80
CA ALA A 7 -15.90 -11.62 6.65
C ALA A 7 -16.74 -10.41 7.08
N GLU A 8 -17.47 -10.52 8.18
CA GLU A 8 -18.23 -9.41 8.77
C GLU A 8 -17.32 -8.26 9.22
N GLU A 9 -16.20 -8.57 9.88
CA GLU A 9 -15.22 -7.56 10.30
C GLU A 9 -14.63 -6.82 9.09
N LEU A 10 -14.24 -7.56 8.05
CA LEU A 10 -13.73 -6.98 6.81
C LEU A 10 -14.78 -6.11 6.10
N GLN A 11 -16.03 -6.55 6.09
CA GLN A 11 -17.14 -5.80 5.51
C GLN A 11 -17.41 -4.50 6.29
N LYS A 12 -17.34 -4.54 7.62
CA LYS A 12 -17.45 -3.36 8.49
C LYS A 12 -16.30 -2.38 8.24
N ASP A 13 -15.06 -2.85 8.07
CA ASP A 13 -13.94 -1.99 7.70
C ASP A 13 -14.19 -1.32 6.34
N TRP A 14 -14.61 -2.07 5.32
CA TRP A 14 -14.90 -1.51 4.00
C TRP A 14 -15.98 -0.42 3.99
N GLN A 15 -16.99 -0.56 4.86
CA GLN A 15 -18.10 0.40 4.96
C GLN A 15 -17.72 1.67 5.73
N ASN A 16 -16.94 1.53 6.80
CA ASN A 16 -16.74 2.61 7.77
C ASN A 16 -15.39 3.32 7.62
N ASN A 17 -14.39 2.66 7.04
CA ASN A 17 -13.06 3.24 6.93
C ASN A 17 -12.99 4.23 5.77
N PRO A 18 -12.64 5.51 6.00
CA PRO A 18 -12.57 6.53 4.96
C PRO A 18 -11.55 6.19 3.85
N ARG A 19 -10.61 5.27 4.13
CA ARG A 19 -9.69 4.72 3.14
C ARG A 19 -10.40 4.13 1.92
N TRP A 20 -11.64 3.68 2.08
CA TRP A 20 -12.40 2.93 1.08
C TRP A 20 -13.63 3.67 0.52
N SER A 21 -13.90 4.93 0.92
CA SER A 21 -15.16 5.63 0.58
C SER A 21 -15.49 5.71 -0.91
N ASN A 22 -14.49 5.68 -1.79
CA ASN A 22 -14.66 5.74 -3.25
C ASN A 22 -14.11 4.49 -3.97
N VAL A 23 -14.02 3.34 -3.28
CA VAL A 23 -13.45 2.11 -3.82
C VAL A 23 -14.54 1.06 -4.06
N LYS A 24 -14.87 0.81 -5.33
CA LYS A 24 -15.79 -0.26 -5.73
C LYS A 24 -15.05 -1.60 -5.84
N ARG A 25 -15.61 -2.64 -5.21
CA ARG A 25 -15.18 -4.05 -5.36
C ARG A 25 -16.29 -4.83 -6.05
N THR A 26 -15.94 -5.69 -6.99
CA THR A 26 -16.89 -6.56 -7.71
C THR A 26 -16.98 -7.96 -7.09
N TYR A 27 -16.49 -8.11 -5.86
CA TYR A 27 -16.44 -9.35 -5.08
C TYR A 27 -16.77 -9.05 -3.62
N GLY A 28 -17.20 -10.07 -2.87
CA GLY A 28 -17.59 -9.94 -1.47
C GLY A 28 -16.41 -10.09 -0.50
N ALA A 29 -16.62 -9.70 0.77
CA ALA A 29 -15.66 -9.96 1.84
C ALA A 29 -15.45 -11.48 2.07
N GLU A 30 -16.49 -12.27 1.85
CA GLU A 30 -16.46 -13.74 1.94
C GLU A 30 -15.49 -14.37 0.93
N ASP A 31 -15.44 -13.85 -0.31
CA ASP A 31 -14.48 -14.30 -1.33
C ASP A 31 -13.04 -14.07 -0.90
N VAL A 32 -12.79 -12.91 -0.27
CA VAL A 32 -11.47 -12.57 0.24
C VAL A 32 -11.07 -13.52 1.38
N VAL A 33 -11.94 -13.75 2.36
CA VAL A 33 -11.66 -14.67 3.49
C VAL A 33 -11.48 -16.10 3.01
N ARG A 34 -12.27 -16.55 2.01
CA ARG A 34 -12.16 -17.87 1.40
C ARG A 34 -10.77 -18.14 0.82
N LEU A 35 -10.13 -17.12 0.24
CA LEU A 35 -8.82 -17.22 -0.41
C LEU A 35 -7.62 -16.90 0.50
N ARG A 36 -7.83 -16.33 1.70
CA ARG A 36 -6.75 -15.82 2.56
C ARG A 36 -6.03 -16.91 3.40
N GLY A 37 -6.47 -18.16 3.33
CA GLY A 37 -5.93 -19.26 4.13
C GLY A 37 -6.29 -19.15 5.63
N SER A 38 -5.78 -20.07 6.45
CA SER A 38 -6.04 -20.09 7.90
C SER A 38 -5.11 -19.19 8.70
N ILE A 39 -3.92 -18.91 8.16
CA ILE A 39 -2.89 -18.09 8.81
C ILE A 39 -2.56 -16.94 7.87
N GLN A 40 -2.52 -15.73 8.41
CA GLN A 40 -2.17 -14.52 7.68
C GLN A 40 -0.77 -14.06 8.11
N PRO A 41 0.27 -14.30 7.31
CA PRO A 41 1.58 -13.73 7.57
C PRO A 41 1.53 -12.21 7.56
N GLU A 42 2.33 -11.62 8.43
CA GLU A 42 2.36 -10.18 8.63
C GLU A 42 3.18 -9.48 7.53
N CYS A 43 2.61 -8.48 6.87
CA CYS A 43 3.29 -7.68 5.85
C CYS A 43 3.66 -6.28 6.38
N THR A 44 4.50 -6.21 7.42
CA THR A 44 4.80 -4.98 8.18
C THR A 44 5.20 -3.79 7.32
N TYR A 45 6.15 -3.97 6.39
CA TYR A 45 6.59 -2.87 5.52
C TYR A 45 5.50 -2.41 4.55
N ALA A 46 4.72 -3.35 4.01
CA ALA A 46 3.62 -3.04 3.12
C ALA A 46 2.52 -2.24 3.84
N ARG A 47 2.15 -2.65 5.07
CA ARG A 47 1.16 -1.91 5.87
C ARG A 47 1.63 -0.51 6.20
N ARG A 48 2.80 -0.39 6.83
CA ARG A 48 3.34 0.93 7.25
C ARG A 48 3.56 1.84 6.06
N GLY A 49 4.02 1.30 4.93
CA GLY A 49 4.19 2.04 3.68
C GLY A 49 2.86 2.54 3.11
N ALA A 50 1.84 1.68 3.05
CA ALA A 50 0.51 2.05 2.54
C ALA A 50 -0.18 3.10 3.42
N GLU A 51 -0.11 2.97 4.74
CA GLU A 51 -0.66 3.94 5.69
C GLU A 51 0.05 5.30 5.58
N LYS A 52 1.39 5.30 5.56
CA LYS A 52 2.18 6.52 5.40
C LYS A 52 1.89 7.19 4.06
N LEU A 53 1.89 6.44 2.96
CA LEU A 53 1.63 7.00 1.63
C LEU A 53 0.20 7.56 1.55
N TRP A 54 -0.79 6.86 2.10
CA TRP A 54 -2.16 7.37 2.17
C TRP A 54 -2.22 8.71 2.92
N SER A 55 -1.53 8.84 4.05
CA SER A 55 -1.44 10.11 4.77
C SER A 55 -0.81 11.22 3.91
N LEU A 56 0.33 10.93 3.25
CA LEU A 56 1.08 11.91 2.45
C LEU A 56 0.25 12.47 1.29
N ILE A 57 -0.45 11.60 0.55
CA ILE A 57 -1.27 12.01 -0.59
C ILE A 57 -2.56 12.73 -0.17
N ASN A 58 -2.99 12.56 1.09
CA ASN A 58 -4.17 13.21 1.66
C ASN A 58 -3.81 14.40 2.57
N GLY A 59 -2.63 15.00 2.39
CA GLY A 59 -2.32 16.33 2.93
C GLY A 59 -1.19 16.40 3.95
N SER A 60 -0.56 15.28 4.35
CA SER A 60 0.60 15.35 5.26
C SER A 60 1.95 15.53 4.56
N SER A 61 1.97 15.58 3.22
CA SER A 61 3.20 15.85 2.45
C SER A 61 3.71 17.27 2.62
N LYS A 62 5.03 17.45 2.62
CA LYS A 62 5.66 18.76 2.89
C LYS A 62 5.30 19.85 1.88
N LYS A 63 5.03 19.47 0.62
CA LYS A 63 4.79 20.40 -0.49
C LYS A 63 3.32 20.49 -0.92
N GLY A 64 2.42 19.79 -0.21
CA GLY A 64 1.03 19.61 -0.64
C GLY A 64 0.86 18.61 -1.79
N TYR A 65 1.94 17.98 -2.25
CA TYR A 65 1.94 16.89 -3.22
C TYR A 65 3.15 15.98 -2.97
N VAL A 66 3.07 14.75 -3.47
CA VAL A 66 4.15 13.74 -3.39
C VAL A 66 4.79 13.57 -4.76
N ASN A 67 6.05 13.98 -4.90
CA ASN A 67 6.87 13.64 -6.07
C ASN A 67 7.83 12.51 -5.77
N CYS A 68 8.15 11.74 -6.81
CA CYS A 68 9.05 10.59 -6.74
C CYS A 68 10.08 10.64 -7.87
N MET A 69 11.14 9.85 -7.73
CA MET A 69 12.09 9.56 -8.81
C MET A 69 12.29 8.05 -8.91
N GLY A 70 12.56 7.57 -10.12
CA GLY A 70 12.86 6.17 -10.38
C GLY A 70 14.10 5.69 -9.62
N ALA A 71 14.01 4.55 -8.93
CA ALA A 71 15.15 3.89 -8.31
C ALA A 71 15.22 2.42 -8.78
N ILE A 72 16.40 2.00 -9.25
CA ILE A 72 16.73 0.61 -9.63
C ILE A 72 17.70 -0.07 -8.67
N THR A 73 18.30 0.70 -7.76
CA THR A 73 19.13 0.14 -6.70
C THR A 73 18.71 0.67 -5.33
N ALA A 74 18.98 -0.11 -4.28
CA ALA A 74 18.79 0.35 -2.91
C ALA A 74 19.63 1.61 -2.58
N GLY A 75 20.82 1.72 -3.18
CA GLY A 75 21.69 2.90 -3.03
C GLY A 75 21.01 4.18 -3.52
N GLN A 76 20.36 4.15 -4.69
CA GLN A 76 19.59 5.27 -5.22
C GLN A 76 18.43 5.65 -4.29
N ALA A 77 17.63 4.66 -3.87
CA ALA A 77 16.51 4.89 -2.95
C ALA A 77 16.97 5.53 -1.63
N MET A 78 18.10 5.07 -1.08
CA MET A 78 18.70 5.63 0.14
C MET A 78 19.14 7.09 -0.03
N GLN A 79 19.73 7.45 -1.17
CA GLN A 79 20.11 8.85 -1.43
C GLN A 79 18.88 9.76 -1.62
N GLN A 80 17.83 9.27 -2.28
CA GLN A 80 16.57 10.02 -2.42
C GLN A 80 15.94 10.30 -1.04
N ALA A 81 15.91 9.29 -0.15
CA ALA A 81 15.42 9.47 1.21
C ALA A 81 16.25 10.51 2.00
N LYS A 82 17.59 10.46 1.89
CA LYS A 82 18.49 11.45 2.50
C LYS A 82 18.27 12.86 1.95
N ALA A 83 17.97 12.98 0.65
CA ALA A 83 17.64 14.25 0.00
C ALA A 83 16.24 14.77 0.36
N GLY A 84 15.47 14.04 1.18
CA GLY A 84 14.16 14.48 1.65
C GLY A 84 12.99 14.14 0.74
N ILE A 85 13.17 13.27 -0.27
CA ILE A 85 12.08 12.73 -1.09
C ILE A 85 11.20 11.81 -0.22
N GLU A 86 9.88 11.98 -0.31
CA GLU A 86 8.92 11.37 0.61
C GLU A 86 8.44 9.98 0.18
N ALA A 87 8.62 9.62 -1.10
CA ALA A 87 8.26 8.33 -1.67
C ALA A 87 9.20 7.91 -2.83
N ILE A 88 9.36 6.60 -3.02
CA ILE A 88 10.20 6.02 -4.07
C ILE A 88 9.31 5.50 -5.20
N TYR A 89 9.69 5.76 -6.44
CA TYR A 89 9.05 5.16 -7.61
C TYR A 89 9.93 4.04 -8.15
N LEU A 90 9.35 2.86 -8.37
CA LEU A 90 10.05 1.70 -8.92
C LEU A 90 9.60 1.50 -10.35
N SER A 91 10.44 1.89 -11.31
CA SER A 91 10.12 1.87 -12.73
C SER A 91 10.38 0.50 -13.34
N GLY A 92 9.33 -0.16 -13.84
CA GLY A 92 9.48 -1.40 -14.60
C GLY A 92 10.32 -1.24 -15.87
N TRP A 93 10.34 -0.04 -16.47
CA TRP A 93 11.20 0.25 -17.63
C TRP A 93 12.69 0.25 -17.25
N GLN A 94 13.04 0.86 -16.12
CA GLN A 94 14.44 0.85 -15.67
C GLN A 94 14.89 -0.55 -15.24
N VAL A 95 13.99 -1.35 -14.65
CA VAL A 95 14.25 -2.77 -14.36
C VAL A 95 14.54 -3.54 -15.64
N ALA A 96 13.71 -3.39 -16.67
CA ALA A 96 13.91 -4.05 -17.95
C ALA A 96 15.22 -3.64 -18.66
N ALA A 97 15.66 -2.40 -18.45
CA ALA A 97 16.88 -1.89 -19.07
C ALA A 97 18.16 -2.35 -18.35
N ASP A 98 18.18 -2.39 -17.01
CA ASP A 98 19.43 -2.51 -16.24
C ASP A 98 19.26 -3.05 -14.81
N GLY A 99 18.13 -3.69 -14.50
CA GLY A 99 17.80 -4.18 -13.16
C GLY A 99 17.38 -5.64 -13.11
N ASN A 100 17.73 -6.43 -14.13
CA ASN A 100 17.42 -7.86 -14.24
C ASN A 100 18.61 -8.75 -13.81
#